data_AF-A0A3P7LS69-F1
#
_entry.id   AF-A0A3P7LS69-F1
#
_cell.length_a   1.000
_cell.length_b   1.000
_cell.length_c   1.000
_cell.angle_alpha   90.00
_cell.angle_beta   90.00
_cell.angle_gamma   90.00
#
_symmetry.space_group_name_H-M   'P 1'
#
loop_
_entity.id
_entity.type
_entity.pdbx_description
1 polymer ?
#
loop_
_entity_poly.entity_id
_entity_poly.type
_entity_poly.pdbx_seq_one_letter_code
_entity_poly.pdbx_strand_id
1 'polypeptide(L)' 'MILLCSGIYVYEGKKKKVNEDALKILQKYKLTPPENCTSTEDRQLRLATRFVNEALLCLEEGVISSPVS' A
#
# COMPACT_ATOMS: atom_id res chain seq x y z
N MET A 1 15.46 0.67 -11.51
CA MET A 1 15.35 1.69 -12.58
C MET A 1 14.46 1.22 -13.75
N ILE A 2 13.34 0.51 -13.49
CA ILE A 2 12.46 -0.06 -14.56
C ILE A 2 10.99 0.43 -14.44
N LEU A 3 10.60 1.11 -13.35
CA LEU A 3 9.22 1.59 -13.14
C LEU A 3 8.97 3.05 -13.59
N LEU A 4 9.94 3.71 -14.23
CA LEU A 4 9.88 5.16 -14.47
C LEU A 4 8.84 5.61 -15.51
N CYS A 5 8.28 4.70 -16.33
CA CYS A 5 7.29 5.07 -17.36
C CYS A 5 5.91 4.40 -17.21
N SER A 6 5.77 3.38 -16.36
CA SER A 6 4.49 2.71 -16.10
C SER A 6 4.52 2.03 -14.72
N GLY A 7 3.51 2.29 -13.90
CA GLY A 7 3.41 1.74 -12.54
C GLY A 7 2.90 0.29 -12.52
N ILE A 8 2.13 -0.07 -11.49
CA ILE A 8 1.51 -1.41 -11.34
C ILE A 8 0.55 -1.73 -12.50
N TYR A 9 0.01 -0.69 -13.14
CA TYR A 9 -0.86 -0.80 -14.31
C TYR A 9 -0.31 0.01 -15.47
N VAL A 10 -0.62 -0.44 -16.68
CA VAL A 10 -0.41 0.31 -17.93
C VAL A 10 -1.75 0.89 -18.36
N TYR A 11 -1.73 2.16 -18.76
CA TYR A 11 -2.91 2.90 -19.18
C TYR A 11 -2.80 3.21 -20.67
N GLU A 12 -3.71 2.64 -21.46
CA GLU A 12 -3.88 2.96 -22.88
C GLU A 12 -5.19 3.75 -23.02
N GLY A 13 -5.10 5.07 -22.83
CA GLY A 13 -6.28 5.94 -22.72
C GLY A 13 -7.11 5.60 -21.48
N LYS A 14 -8.38 5.21 -21.67
CA LYS A 14 -9.29 4.78 -20.57
C LYS A 14 -9.12 3.31 -20.16
N LYS A 15 -8.36 2.51 -20.91
CA LYS A 15 -8.19 1.07 -20.62
C LYS A 15 -7.06 0.87 -19.63
N LYS A 16 -7.39 0.23 -18.49
CA LYS A 16 -6.45 -0.17 -17.45
C LYS A 16 -6.08 -1.65 -17.63
N LYS A 17 -4.81 -1.95 -17.87
CA LYS A 17 -4.27 -3.31 -17.97
C LYS A 17 -3.20 -3.54 -16.90
N VAL A 18 -3.07 -4.78 -16.41
CA VAL A 18 -1.99 -5.15 -15.47
C VAL A 18 -0.66 -5.00 -16.19
N ASN A 19 0.33 -4.42 -15.51
CA ASN A 19 1.69 -4.38 -16.01
C ASN A 19 2.39 -5.72 -15.72
N GLU A 20 2.54 -6.55 -16.75
CA GLU A 20 3.18 -7.88 -16.62
C GLU A 20 4.64 -7.79 -16.15
N ASP A 21 5.37 -6.74 -16.53
CA ASP A 21 6.76 -6.57 -16.08
C ASP A 21 6.83 -6.17 -14.61
N ALA A 22 5.89 -5.34 -14.15
CA ALA A 22 5.74 -5.07 -12.71
C ALA A 22 5.35 -6.35 -11.95
N LEU A 23 4.45 -7.17 -12.50
CA LEU A 23 4.04 -8.44 -11.89
C LEU A 23 5.22 -9.41 -11.74
N LYS A 24 6.07 -9.55 -12.76
CA LYS A 24 7.30 -10.37 -12.68
C LYS A 24 8.23 -9.91 -11.55
N ILE A 25 8.42 -8.60 -11.40
CA ILE A 25 9.25 -8.04 -10.32
C ILE A 25 8.63 -8.36 -8.95
N LEU A 26 7.32 -8.16 -8.79
CA LEU A 26 6.61 -8.45 -7.54
C LEU A 26 6.69 -9.93 -7.17
N GLN A 27 6.53 -10.84 -8.13
CA GLN A 27 6.64 -12.28 -7.87
C GLN A 27 8.08 -12.68 -7.51
N LYS A 28 9.09 -12.09 -8.15
CA LYS A 28 10.51 -12.36 -7.85
C LYS A 28 10.87 -12.05 -6.39
N TYR A 29 10.29 -11.01 -5.80
CA TYR A 29 10.58 -10.55 -4.44
C TYR A 29 9.42 -10.82 -3.46
N LYS A 30 8.47 -11.68 -3.82
CA LYS A 30 7.33 -12.02 -2.96
C LYS A 30 7.81 -12.81 -1.75
N LEU A 31 7.45 -12.33 -0.55
CA LEU A 31 7.69 -13.03 0.70
C LEU A 31 6.48 -13.91 1.08
N THR A 32 6.74 -15.01 1.76
CA THR A 32 5.69 -15.85 2.34
C THR A 32 5.11 -15.13 3.56
N PRO A 33 3.81 -14.80 3.58
CA PRO A 33 3.20 -14.16 4.73
C PRO A 33 2.97 -15.18 5.87
N PRO A 34 2.95 -14.73 7.14
CA PRO A 34 2.58 -15.57 8.26
C PRO A 34 1.11 -15.99 8.15
N GLU A 35 0.83 -17.27 8.39
CA GLU A 35 -0.48 -17.90 8.10
C GLU A 35 -1.65 -17.23 8.82
N ASN A 36 -1.43 -16.74 10.03
CA ASN A 36 -2.45 -16.16 10.90
C ASN A 36 -2.82 -14.69 10.57
N CYS A 37 -2.24 -14.08 9.53
CA CYS A 37 -2.51 -12.68 9.17
C CYS A 37 -2.62 -12.48 7.65
N THR A 38 -3.37 -13.36 6.98
CA THR A 38 -3.52 -13.38 5.51
C THR A 38 -4.93 -13.09 5.00
N SER A 39 -5.92 -13.03 5.88
CA SER A 39 -7.31 -12.76 5.49
C SER A 39 -7.47 -11.36 4.89
N THR A 40 -8.61 -11.12 4.24
CA THR A 40 -8.89 -9.80 3.66
C THR A 40 -9.01 -8.75 4.76
N GLU A 41 -9.60 -9.13 5.88
CA GLU A 41 -9.81 -8.35 7.09
C GLU A 41 -8.46 -8.01 7.73
N ASP A 42 -7.55 -8.98 7.86
CA ASP A 42 -6.18 -8.75 8.37
C ASP A 42 -5.42 -7.74 7.52
N ARG A 43 -5.57 -7.83 6.19
CA ARG A 43 -4.93 -6.89 5.26
C ARG A 43 -5.51 -5.49 5.38
N GLN A 44 -6.82 -5.35 5.55
CA GLN A 44 -7.48 -4.06 5.76
C GLN A 44 -7.00 -3.44 7.09
N LEU A 45 -7.00 -4.22 8.17
CA LEU A 45 -6.51 -3.79 9.47
C LEU A 45 -5.03 -3.41 9.42
N ARG A 46 -4.18 -4.17 8.71
CA ARG A 46 -2.76 -3.84 8.54
C ARG A 46 -2.55 -2.45 7.95
N LEU A 47 -3.39 -2.02 7.01
CA LEU A 47 -3.30 -0.69 6.40
C LEU A 47 -3.90 0.38 7.32
N ALA A 48 -5.12 0.13 7.83
CA ALA A 48 -5.84 1.11 8.63
C ALA A 48 -5.15 1.40 9.96
N THR A 49 -4.74 0.36 10.70
CA THR A 49 -4.10 0.53 12.02
C THR A 49 -2.77 1.27 11.92
N ARG A 50 -1.96 0.99 10.90
CA ARG A 50 -0.71 1.71 10.66
C ARG A 50 -0.95 3.19 10.39
N PHE A 51 -1.91 3.49 9.51
CA PHE A 51 -2.26 4.88 9.21
C PHE A 51 -2.79 5.63 10.45
N VAL A 52 -3.73 5.03 11.18
CA VAL A 52 -4.33 5.65 12.37
C VAL A 52 -3.31 5.85 13.48
N ASN A 53 -2.40 4.88 13.68
CA ASN A 53 -1.34 5.01 14.67
C ASN A 53 -0.40 6.19 14.36
N GLU A 54 0.02 6.36 13.10
CA GLU A 54 0.82 7.52 12.69
C GLU A 54 0.05 8.83 12.85
N ALA A 55 -1.24 8.86 12.52
CA ALA A 55 -2.07 10.05 12.74
C ALA A 55 -2.18 10.43 14.23
N LEU A 56 -2.27 9.43 15.11
CA LEU A 56 -2.25 9.64 16.56
C LEU A 56 -0.89 10.16 17.03
N LEU A 57 0.21 9.57 16.56
CA LEU A 57 1.56 10.05 16.87
C LEU A 57 1.75 11.51 16.43
N CYS A 58 1.28 11.89 15.23
CA CYS A 58 1.31 13.28 14.78
C CYS A 58 0.53 14.23 15.71
N LEU A 59 -0.55 13.76 16.35
CA LEU A 59 -1.30 14.55 17.32
C LEU A 59 -0.52 14.69 18.63
N GLU A 60 0.10 13.61 19.10
CA GLU A 60 0.92 13.58 20.32
C GLU A 60 2.18 14.46 20.18
N GLU A 61 2.81 14.44 19.01
CA GLU A 61 3.98 15.27 18.69
C GLU A 61 3.62 16.73 18.34
N GLY A 62 2.32 17.06 18.24
CA GLY A 62 1.84 18.40 17.92
C GLY A 62 2.05 18.82 16.46
N VAL A 63 2.34 17.87 15.57
CA VAL A 63 2.37 18.08 14.11
C VAL A 63 0.98 18.44 13.60
N ILE A 64 -0.07 17.84 14.16
CA ILE A 64 -1.46 18.24 13.97
C ILE A 64 -2.05 18.72 15.30
N SER A 65 -2.86 19.78 15.25
CA SER A 65 -3.32 20.48 16.46
C SER A 65 -4.60 19.90 17.08
N SER A 66 -5.40 19.17 16.29
CA SER A 66 -6.64 18.56 16.75
C SER A 66 -7.03 17.38 15.85
N PRO A 67 -7.85 16.44 16.34
CA PRO A 67 -8.31 15.29 15.56
C PRO A 67 -9.43 15.60 14.57
N VAL A 68 -10.10 16.75 14.69
CA VAL A 68 -11.25 17.13 13.87
C VAL A 68 -10.93 18.19 12.81
N SER A 69 -9.74 18.79 12.89
CA SER A 69 -9.35 20.04 12.21
C SER A 69 -10.26 21.23 12.53
#